data_AF-A0A8J7XCF8-F1
#
_entry.id   AF-A0A8J7XCF8-F1
#
_cell.length_a   1.000
_cell.length_b   1.000
_cell.length_c   1.000
_cell.angle_alpha   90.00
_cell.angle_beta   90.00
_cell.angle_gamma   90.00
#
_symmetry.space_group_name_H-M   'P 1'
#
loop_
_entity.id
_entity.type
_entity.pdbx_description
1 polymer ?
#
loop_
_entity_poly.entity_id
_entity_poly.type
_entity_poly.pdbx_seq_one_letter_code
_entity_poly.pdbx_strand_id
1 'polypeptide(L)'
;MIGFEELWTHIANNPRVNKTRFNPYFLTQTGEILSNGGFHEARMFLWDSSRDRRLREQAEAILYVINLMESASEIRLDRSKGRFIIKQISNIR
;
A
#
# COMPACT_ATOMS: atom_id res chain seq x y z
N MET A 1 12.69 -13.44 -4.74
CA MET A 1 12.65 -12.44 -3.65
C MET A 1 12.75 -11.10 -4.33
N ILE A 2 11.71 -10.26 -4.25
CA ILE A 2 11.64 -9.02 -5.02
C ILE A 2 12.47 -7.96 -4.28
N GLY A 3 13.39 -7.31 -4.98
CA GLY A 3 14.18 -6.20 -4.44
C GLY A 3 13.36 -4.90 -4.35
N PHE A 4 13.84 -3.88 -3.62
CA PHE A 4 13.10 -2.62 -3.47
C PHE A 4 12.83 -1.90 -4.81
N GLU A 5 13.81 -1.84 -5.71
CA GLU A 5 13.65 -1.21 -7.04
C GLU A 5 12.66 -1.96 -7.93
N GLU A 6 12.72 -3.29 -7.91
CA GLU A 6 11.81 -4.17 -8.64
C GLU A 6 10.37 -4.02 -8.10
N LEU A 7 10.22 -3.96 -6.78
CA LEU A 7 8.95 -3.69 -6.12
C LEU A 7 8.37 -2.34 -6.56
N TRP A 8 9.18 -1.28 -6.52
CA TRP A 8 8.75 0.06 -6.93
C TRP A 8 8.31 0.07 -8.39
N THR A 9 9.05 -0.63 -9.26
CA THR A 9 8.70 -0.81 -10.68
C THR A 9 7.37 -1.52 -10.85
N HIS A 10 7.10 -2.59 -10.09
CA HIS A 10 5.81 -3.28 -10.11
C HIS A 10 4.65 -2.39 -9.65
N ILE A 11 4.85 -1.60 -8.60
CA ILE A 11 3.86 -0.65 -8.10
C ILE A 11 3.59 0.42 -9.17
N ALA A 12 4.63 1.02 -9.74
CA ALA A 12 4.52 2.11 -10.70
C ALA A 12 3.85 1.70 -12.02
N ASN A 13 4.15 0.50 -12.50
CA ASN A 13 3.58 -0.03 -13.73
C ASN A 13 2.16 -0.59 -13.57
N ASN A 14 1.62 -0.67 -12.34
CA ASN A 14 0.28 -1.20 -12.14
C ASN A 14 -0.79 -0.14 -12.46
N PRO A 15 -1.69 -0.40 -13.43
CA PRO A 15 -2.73 0.55 -13.83
C PRO A 15 -3.70 0.95 -12.71
N ARG A 16 -3.90 0.07 -11.71
CA ARG A 16 -4.76 0.37 -10.56
C ARG A 16 -4.10 1.32 -9.59
N VAL A 17 -2.76 1.33 -9.51
CA VAL A 17 -2.05 2.26 -8.64
C VAL A 17 -1.87 3.60 -9.35
N ASN A 18 -1.33 3.61 -10.57
CA ASN A 18 -0.97 4.85 -11.26
C ASN A 18 -2.16 5.72 -11.70
N LYS A 19 -3.35 5.14 -11.92
CA LYS A 19 -4.58 5.89 -12.25
C LYS A 19 -5.36 6.32 -11.01
N THR A 20 -5.03 5.79 -9.84
CA THR A 20 -5.80 6.08 -8.63
C THR A 20 -5.36 7.39 -8.01
N ARG A 21 -6.35 8.27 -7.77
CA ARG A 21 -6.12 9.50 -7.00
C ARG A 21 -6.21 9.18 -5.51
N PHE A 22 -5.05 9.09 -4.87
CA PHE A 22 -4.98 8.83 -3.44
C PHE A 22 -5.26 10.06 -2.59
N ASN A 23 -6.01 9.87 -1.52
CA ASN A 23 -6.19 10.82 -0.45
C ASN A 23 -5.00 10.71 0.54
N PRO A 24 -4.23 11.78 0.77
CA PRO A 24 -3.06 11.73 1.65
C PRO A 24 -3.36 11.30 3.10
N TYR A 25 -4.54 11.64 3.63
CA TYR A 25 -4.97 11.20 4.95
C TYR A 25 -5.19 9.69 4.99
N PHE A 26 -5.85 9.15 3.96
CA PHE A 26 -6.09 7.71 3.85
C PHE A 26 -4.79 6.91 3.71
N LEU A 27 -3.82 7.42 2.95
CA LEU A 27 -2.47 6.85 2.88
C LEU A 27 -1.76 6.89 4.23
N THR A 28 -1.84 8.03 4.93
CA THR A 28 -1.22 8.20 6.24
C THR A 28 -1.79 7.19 7.24
N GLN A 29 -3.12 7.12 7.34
CA GLN A 29 -3.82 6.19 8.22
C GLN A 29 -3.46 4.73 7.91
N THR A 30 -3.48 4.34 6.63
CA THR A 30 -3.10 2.98 6.23
C THR A 30 -1.64 2.67 6.58
N GLY A 31 -0.73 3.63 6.35
CA GLY A 31 0.67 3.49 6.70
C GLY A 31 0.91 3.32 8.20
N GLU A 32 0.16 4.03 9.06
CA GLU A 32 0.23 3.84 10.51
C GLU A 32 -0.27 2.45 10.93
N ILE A 33 -1.40 2.01 10.38
CA ILE A 33 -1.97 0.68 10.66
C ILE A 33 -0.99 -0.42 10.23
N LEU A 34 -0.39 -0.30 9.05
CA LEU A 34 0.63 -1.25 8.58
C LEU A 34 1.86 -1.27 9.49
N SER A 35 2.34 -0.11 9.93
CA SER A 35 3.52 -0.02 10.79
C SER A 35 3.28 -0.68 12.15
N ASN A 36 2.14 -0.37 12.78
CA ASN A 36 1.84 -0.79 14.14
C ASN A 36 1.27 -2.21 14.17
N GLY A 37 0.27 -2.46 13.34
CA GLY A 37 -0.52 -3.69 13.25
C GLY A 37 -0.03 -4.74 12.26
N GLY A 38 0.85 -4.36 11.34
CA GLY A 38 1.34 -5.24 10.30
C GLY A 38 0.37 -5.47 9.15
N PHE A 39 0.73 -6.40 8.27
CA PHE A 39 0.04 -6.64 7.00
C PHE A 39 -1.40 -7.13 7.16
N HIS A 40 -1.65 -7.97 8.17
CA HIS A 40 -2.98 -8.54 8.39
C HIS A 40 -4.00 -7.47 8.81
N GLU A 41 -3.67 -6.65 9.80
CA GLU A 41 -4.55 -5.56 10.27
C GLU A 41 -4.78 -4.52 9.17
N ALA A 42 -3.74 -4.16 8.42
CA ALA A 42 -3.88 -3.24 7.29
C ALA A 42 -4.80 -3.79 6.19
N ARG A 43 -4.75 -5.10 5.90
CA ARG A 43 -5.68 -5.74 4.97
C ARG A 43 -7.12 -5.68 5.47
N MET A 44 -7.38 -5.96 6.75
CA MET A 44 -8.73 -5.88 7.31
C MET A 44 -9.30 -4.46 7.22
N PHE A 45 -8.50 -3.46 7.55
CA PHE A 45 -8.88 -2.05 7.42
C PHE A 45 -9.26 -1.68 5.99
N LEU A 46 -8.44 -2.09 5.00
CA LEU A 46 -8.69 -1.81 3.59
C LEU A 46 -9.89 -2.59 3.05
N TRP A 47 -10.08 -3.84 3.48
CA TRP A 47 -11.25 -4.63 3.14
C TRP A 47 -12.53 -3.94 3.59
N ASP A 48 -12.59 -3.46 4.83
CA ASP A 48 -13.74 -2.70 5.31
C ASP A 48 -13.91 -1.39 4.53
N SER A 49 -12.82 -0.65 4.31
CA SER A 49 -12.82 0.61 3.54
C SER A 49 -13.29 0.42 2.09
N SER A 50 -13.05 -0.74 1.48
CA SER A 50 -13.46 -1.04 0.10
C SER A 50 -14.98 -1.09 -0.10
N ARG A 51 -15.73 -1.23 1.00
CA ARG A 51 -17.19 -1.22 1.01
C ARG A 51 -17.73 0.19 0.72
N ASP A 52 -17.00 1.23 1.14
CA ASP A 52 -17.32 2.62 0.76
C ASP A 52 -16.92 2.88 -0.70
N ARG A 53 -17.91 3.23 -1.53
CA ARG A 53 -17.71 3.54 -2.95
C ARG A 53 -16.68 4.64 -3.18
N ARG A 54 -16.50 5.58 -2.24
CA ARG A 54 -15.54 6.69 -2.35
C ARG A 54 -14.09 6.26 -2.11
N LEU A 55 -13.91 5.17 -1.34
CA LEU A 55 -12.60 4.66 -0.95
C LEU A 55 -12.21 3.40 -1.71
N ARG A 56 -13.17 2.72 -2.36
CA ARG A 56 -12.97 1.43 -3.03
C ARG A 56 -11.74 1.38 -3.93
N GLU A 57 -11.61 2.33 -4.87
CA GLU A 57 -10.48 2.36 -5.80
C GLU A 57 -9.14 2.49 -5.07
N GLN A 58 -9.07 3.39 -4.08
CA GLN A 58 -7.88 3.57 -3.25
C GLN A 58 -7.56 2.31 -2.43
N ALA A 59 -8.59 1.71 -1.84
CA ALA A 59 -8.43 0.52 -1.00
C ALA A 59 -7.92 -0.67 -1.81
N GLU A 60 -8.48 -0.92 -2.99
CA GLU A 60 -8.06 -1.99 -3.89
C GLU A 60 -6.63 -1.78 -4.40
N ALA A 61 -6.27 -0.54 -4.75
CA ALA A 61 -4.92 -0.20 -5.19
C ALA A 61 -3.90 -0.41 -4.05
N ILE A 62 -4.20 0.04 -2.83
CA ILE A 62 -3.33 -0.16 -1.67
C ILE A 62 -3.24 -1.64 -1.29
N LEU A 63 -4.33 -2.41 -1.36
CA LEU A 63 -4.31 -3.85 -1.13
C LEU A 63 -3.33 -4.57 -2.06
N TYR A 64 -3.30 -4.19 -3.34
CA TYR A 64 -2.30 -4.70 -4.28
C TYR A 64 -0.87 -4.41 -3.81
N VAL A 65 -0.59 -3.16 -3.41
CA VAL A 65 0.73 -2.75 -2.92
C VAL A 65 1.13 -3.51 -1.66
N ILE A 66 0.21 -3.69 -0.70
CA ILE A 66 0.45 -4.44 0.53
C ILE A 66 0.79 -5.90 0.24
N ASN A 67 0.10 -6.55 -0.68
CA ASN A 67 0.38 -7.94 -1.05
C ASN A 67 1.74 -8.09 -1.73
N LEU A 68 2.14 -7.12 -2.57
CA LEU A 68 3.49 -7.09 -3.14
C LEU A 68 4.56 -6.91 -2.05
N MET A 69 4.36 -5.95 -1.14
CA MET A 69 5.30 -5.66 -0.05
C MET A 69 5.50 -6.86 0.88
N GLU A 70 4.45 -7.65 1.17
CA GLU A 70 4.57 -8.84 2.02
C GLU A 70 5.46 -9.92 1.40
N SER A 71 5.58 -9.96 0.06
CA SER A 71 6.49 -10.87 -0.63
C SER A 71 7.97 -10.42 -0.58
N ALA A 72 8.23 -9.16 -0.18
CA ALA A 72 9.57 -8.61 0.00
C ALA A 72 10.05 -8.81 1.45
N SER A 73 11.04 -9.68 1.64
CA SER A 73 11.61 -10.02 2.95
C SER A 73 12.10 -8.79 3.73
N GLU A 74 12.71 -7.81 3.05
CA GLU A 74 13.19 -6.59 3.69
C GLU A 74 12.09 -5.75 4.33
N ILE A 75 10.90 -5.71 3.72
CA ILE A 75 9.78 -4.92 4.23
C ILE A 75 9.09 -5.66 5.39
N ARG A 76 9.09 -6.99 5.34
CA ARG A 76 8.63 -7.81 6.48
C ARG A 76 9.49 -7.61 7.72
N LEU A 77 10.80 -7.49 7.54
CA LEU A 77 11.75 -7.25 8.63
C LEU A 77 11.68 -5.81 9.16
N ASP A 78 11.44 -4.84 8.28
CA ASP A 78 11.30 -3.43 8.64
C ASP A 78 10.01 -2.82 8.08
N ARG A 79 8.97 -2.84 8.92
CA ARG A 79 7.65 -2.31 8.59
C ARG A 79 7.63 -0.79 8.38
N SER A 80 8.65 -0.06 8.84
CA SER A 80 8.76 1.38 8.60
C SER A 80 8.97 1.70 7.11
N LYS A 81 9.68 0.82 6.38
CA LYS A 81 9.80 0.88 4.92
C LYS A 81 8.45 0.74 4.24
N GLY A 82 7.60 -0.16 4.72
CA GLY A 82 6.24 -0.34 4.22
C GLY A 82 5.38 0.90 4.42
N ARG A 83 5.42 1.49 5.63
CA ARG A 83 4.77 2.78 5.92
C ARG A 83 5.24 3.89 4.99
N PHE A 84 6.54 3.97 4.73
CA PHE A 84 7.12 4.94 3.80
C PHE A 84 6.57 4.73 2.38
N ILE A 85 6.61 3.50 1.85
CA ILE A 85 6.09 3.17 0.52
C ILE A 85 4.64 3.62 0.40
N ILE A 86 3.76 3.21 1.33
CA ILE A 86 2.34 3.59 1.31
C ILE A 86 2.14 5.11 1.27
N LYS A 87 2.91 5.86 2.07
CA LYS A 87 2.81 7.33 2.08
C LYS A 87 3.30 7.99 0.78
N GLN A 88 4.13 7.31 0.01
CA GLN A 88 4.73 7.84 -1.22
C GLN A 88 4.04 7.37 -2.51
N ILE A 89 3.09 6.42 -2.47
CA ILE A 89 2.48 5.91 -3.70
C ILE A 89 1.73 6.97 -4.52
N SER A 90 1.30 8.07 -3.91
CA SER A 90 0.70 9.21 -4.61
C SER A 90 1.69 10.00 -5.48
N ASN A 91 2.98 9.81 -5.27
CA ASN A 91 4.06 10.53 -5.96
C ASN A 91 4.61 9.74 -7.16
N ILE A 92 4.04 8.57 -7.44
CA ILE A 92 4.34 7.75 -8.61
C ILE A 92 3.72 8.45 -9.83
N ARG A 93 4.56 9.06 -10.67
CA ARG A 93 4.20 9.65 -11.96
C ARG A 93 5.26 9.34 -12.99
#